data_AF-A0A4P6B4M3-F1
#
_entry.id   AF-A0A4P6B4M3-F1
#
_cell.length_a   1.000
_cell.length_b   1.000
_cell.length_c   1.000
_cell.angle_alpha   90.00
_cell.angle_beta   90.00
_cell.angle_gamma   90.00
#
_symmetry.space_group_name_H-M   'P 1'
#
loop_
_entity.id
_entity.type
_entity.pdbx_description
1 polymer ?
#
loop_
_entity_poly.entity_id
_entity_poly.type
_entity_poly.pdbx_seq_one_letter_code
_entity_poly.pdbx_strand_id
1 'polypeptide(L)'
;MRQWDLDKVDKWVDEVALLPIAKFYPSAVAKDVGLPVQEVFIKLQELVNQKKLICIWEVRCPECLVTINELTSLDLSKASICYLCGDEIITSPEIVFPAFKINPQYKAYIKESAKKKHPGEPKKIFGAYSRNRKLYHCHS
;
A
#
# COMPACT_ATOMS: atom_id res chain seq x y z
N MET A 1 20.02 21.22 5.78
CA MET A 1 18.82 20.39 5.59
C MET A 1 18.97 19.64 4.27
N ARG A 2 18.80 18.32 4.25
CA ARG A 2 18.78 17.56 2.98
C ARG A 2 17.41 17.75 2.35
N GLN A 3 17.36 18.35 1.15
CA GLN A 3 16.15 18.42 0.35
C GLN A 3 15.97 17.08 -0.36
N TRP A 4 14.88 16.37 -0.06
CA TRP A 4 14.53 15.12 -0.75
C TRP A 4 13.74 15.42 -2.03
N ASP A 5 14.00 14.65 -3.08
CA ASP A 5 13.25 14.69 -4.35
C ASP A 5 11.97 13.86 -4.22
N LEU A 6 10.95 14.44 -3.59
CA LEU A 6 9.67 13.78 -3.31
C LEU A 6 8.80 13.59 -4.56
N ASP A 7 9.12 14.24 -5.68
CA ASP A 7 8.41 14.04 -6.96
C ASP A 7 8.53 12.60 -7.47
N LYS A 8 9.55 11.86 -7.03
CA LYS A 8 9.68 10.42 -7.28
C LYS A 8 8.52 9.62 -6.71
N VAL A 9 7.96 10.05 -5.57
CA VAL A 9 6.80 9.38 -4.94
C VAL A 9 5.53 9.64 -5.76
N ASP A 10 5.30 10.87 -6.23
CA ASP A 10 4.17 11.20 -7.11
C ASP A 10 4.20 10.35 -8.39
N LYS A 11 5.36 10.30 -9.07
CA LYS A 11 5.54 9.49 -10.29
C LYS A 11 5.30 8.01 -10.04
N TRP A 12 5.84 7.47 -8.95
CA TRP A 12 5.62 6.07 -8.56
C TRP A 12 4.13 5.78 -8.34
N VAL A 13 3.39 6.69 -7.70
CA VAL A 13 1.95 6.54 -7.47
C VAL A 13 1.17 6.55 -8.79
N ASP A 14 1.55 7.39 -9.75
CA ASP A 14 0.93 7.42 -11.09
C ASP A 14 1.17 6.11 -11.86
N GLU A 15 2.39 5.59 -11.82
CA GLU A 15 2.73 4.31 -12.45
C GLU A 15 1.94 3.16 -11.82
N VAL A 16 1.88 3.12 -10.49
CA VAL A 16 1.14 2.08 -9.74
C VAL A 16 -0.36 2.18 -9.93
N ALA A 17 -0.92 3.36 -10.21
CA ALA A 17 -2.32 3.52 -10.58
C ALA A 17 -2.67 2.77 -11.89
N LEU A 18 -1.71 2.47 -12.75
CA LEU A 18 -1.93 1.68 -13.96
C LEU A 18 -1.85 0.15 -13.72
N LEU A 19 -1.35 -0.27 -12.55
CA LEU A 19 -1.14 -1.67 -12.21
C LEU A 19 -2.31 -2.28 -11.40
N PRO A 20 -2.46 -3.62 -11.38
CA PRO A 20 -3.45 -4.32 -10.55
C PRO A 20 -3.00 -4.46 -9.09
N ILE A 21 -2.44 -3.39 -8.51
CA ILE A 21 -2.03 -3.36 -7.10
C ILE A 21 -3.23 -2.97 -6.23
N ALA A 22 -3.55 -3.82 -5.26
CA ALA A 22 -4.67 -3.59 -4.33
C ALA A 22 -4.32 -2.58 -3.24
N LYS A 23 -3.12 -2.72 -2.65
CA LYS A 23 -2.58 -1.86 -1.59
C LYS A 23 -1.05 -1.97 -1.55
N PHE A 24 -0.39 -0.98 -0.96
CA PHE A 24 1.05 -0.92 -0.78
C PHE A 24 1.43 -0.23 0.54
N TYR A 25 2.68 -0.42 0.96
CA TYR A 25 3.20 0.09 2.24
C TYR A 25 4.29 1.15 1.99
N PRO A 26 4.48 2.12 2.90
CA PRO A 26 5.54 3.12 2.78
C PRO A 26 6.93 2.52 2.57
N SER A 27 7.23 1.40 3.23
CA SER A 27 8.51 0.71 3.10
C SER A 27 8.77 0.16 1.70
N ALA A 28 7.72 -0.29 0.99
CA ALA A 28 7.84 -0.74 -0.39
C ALA A 28 8.15 0.44 -1.33
N VAL A 29 7.42 1.55 -1.18
CA VAL A 29 7.65 2.76 -1.97
C VAL A 29 9.05 3.31 -1.71
N ALA A 30 9.45 3.44 -0.45
CA ALA A 30 10.76 3.92 -0.02
C ALA A 30 11.91 3.12 -0.64
N LYS A 31 11.76 1.80 -0.69
CA LYS A 31 12.72 0.91 -1.35
C LYS A 31 12.80 1.19 -2.86
N ASP A 32 11.66 1.36 -3.53
CA ASP A 32 11.61 1.57 -4.98
C ASP A 32 12.15 2.94 -5.40
N VAL A 33 11.88 4.00 -4.61
CA VAL A 33 12.29 5.37 -4.94
C VAL A 33 13.63 5.79 -4.34
N GLY A 34 14.19 4.99 -3.41
CA GLY A 34 15.45 5.25 -2.74
C GLY A 34 15.42 6.42 -1.75
N LEU A 35 14.30 6.61 -1.05
CA LEU A 35 14.09 7.70 -0.07
C LEU A 35 13.84 7.13 1.34
N PRO A 36 14.07 7.91 2.41
CA PRO A 36 13.75 7.46 3.77
C PRO A 36 12.26 7.18 3.95
N VAL A 37 11.93 6.14 4.72
CA VAL A 37 10.54 5.71 4.88
C VAL A 37 9.65 6.77 5.54
N GLN A 38 10.23 7.58 6.44
CA GLN A 38 9.51 8.67 7.11
C GLN A 38 9.10 9.76 6.12
N GLU A 39 10.01 10.18 5.24
CA GLU A 39 9.75 11.19 4.21
C GLU A 39 8.69 10.70 3.21
N VAL A 40 8.80 9.44 2.81
CA VAL A 40 7.80 8.78 1.95
C VAL A 40 6.45 8.70 2.64
N PHE A 41 6.41 8.32 3.91
CA PHE A 41 5.16 8.26 4.67
C PHE A 41 4.48 9.64 4.75
N ILE A 42 5.22 10.71 5.08
CA ILE A 42 4.71 12.08 5.09
C ILE A 42 4.14 12.43 3.72
N LYS A 43 4.89 12.15 2.65
CA LYS A 43 4.42 12.42 1.29
C LYS A 43 3.15 11.65 0.93
N LEU A 44 3.06 10.37 1.29
CA LEU A 44 1.85 9.57 1.06
C LEU A 44 0.64 10.14 1.80
N GLN A 45 0.81 10.69 3.01
CA GLN A 45 -0.26 11.40 3.72
C GLN A 45 -0.73 12.67 2.98
N GLU A 46 0.19 13.44 2.39
CA GLU A 46 -0.20 14.56 1.52
C GLU A 46 -1.05 14.11 0.33
N LEU A 47 -0.68 12.99 -0.30
CA LEU A 47 -1.43 12.43 -1.43
C LEU A 47 -2.80 11.88 -1.01
N VAL A 48 -2.96 11.44 0.23
CA VAL A 48 -4.28 11.13 0.82
C VAL A 48 -5.12 12.41 0.96
N ASN A 49 -4.55 13.50 1.46
CA ASN A 49 -5.24 14.80 1.56
C ASN A 49 -5.65 15.34 0.18
N GLN A 50 -4.85 15.05 -0.86
CA GLN A 50 -5.16 15.37 -2.26
C GLN A 50 -6.15 14.39 -2.92
N LYS A 51 -6.69 13.41 -2.17
CA LYS A 51 -7.61 12.37 -2.66
C LYS A 51 -7.03 11.49 -3.78
N LYS A 52 -5.70 11.44 -3.92
CA LYS A 52 -5.02 10.51 -4.85
C LYS A 52 -4.92 9.10 -4.24
N LEU A 53 -4.78 9.04 -2.92
CA LEU A 53 -4.67 7.81 -2.13
C LEU A 53 -5.77 7.71 -1.08
N ILE A 54 -5.96 6.50 -0.57
CA ILE A 54 -6.77 6.20 0.61
C ILE A 54 -5.85 5.51 1.63
N CYS A 55 -5.75 6.08 2.83
CA CYS A 55 -5.07 5.43 3.96
C CYS A 55 -6.00 4.42 4.60
N ILE A 56 -5.49 3.21 4.84
CA ILE A 56 -6.13 2.18 5.65
C ILE A 56 -5.13 1.70 6.71
N TRP A 57 -5.66 1.16 7.80
CA TRP A 57 -4.87 0.66 8.92
C TRP A 57 -5.06 -0.83 9.04
N GLU A 58 -3.99 -1.59 8.88
CA GLU A 58 -4.02 -3.05 9.02
C GLU A 58 -3.69 -3.43 10.46
N VAL A 59 -4.59 -4.14 11.12
CA VAL A 59 -4.30 -4.81 12.39
C VAL A 59 -3.67 -6.15 12.07
N ARG A 60 -2.50 -6.44 12.65
CA ARG A 60 -1.79 -7.71 12.49
C ARG A 60 -1.77 -8.50 13.78
N CYS A 61 -1.84 -9.82 13.66
CA CYS A 61 -1.57 -10.69 14.80
C CYS A 61 -0.07 -10.62 15.14
N PRO A 62 0.30 -10.39 16.42
CA PRO A 62 1.71 -10.34 16.82
C PRO A 62 2.42 -11.71 16.67
N GLU A 63 1.69 -12.80 16.85
CA GLU A 63 2.23 -14.17 16.74
C GLU A 63 2.30 -14.65 15.29
N CYS A 64 1.19 -14.54 14.56
CA CYS A 64 1.06 -15.07 13.20
C CYS A 64 1.53 -14.10 12.11
N LEU A 65 1.67 -12.81 12.44
CA LEU A 65 2.02 -11.71 11.52
C LEU A 65 1.05 -11.50 10.34
N VAL A 66 -0.10 -12.18 10.36
CA VAL A 66 -1.16 -12.02 9.36
C VAL A 66 -2.02 -10.81 9.67
N THR A 67 -2.52 -10.14 8.63
CA THR A 67 -3.56 -9.12 8.77
C THR A 67 -4.87 -9.78 9.19
N ILE A 68 -5.41 -9.38 10.33
CA ILE A 68 -6.68 -9.88 10.87
C ILE A 68 -7.83 -8.91 10.65
N ASN A 69 -7.53 -7.62 10.48
CA ASN A 69 -8.54 -6.58 10.29
C ASN A 69 -8.00 -5.40 9.48
N GLU A 70 -8.87 -4.67 8.80
CA GLU A 70 -8.59 -3.41 8.11
C GLU A 70 -9.52 -2.32 8.64
N LEU A 71 -8.94 -1.23 9.14
CA LEU A 71 -9.68 -0.09 9.68
C LEU A 71 -9.49 1.12 8.77
N THR A 72 -10.57 1.89 8.58
CA THR A 72 -10.53 3.19 7.88
C THR A 72 -10.18 4.33 8.84
N SER A 73 -10.37 4.12 10.14
CA SER A 73 -9.98 5.02 11.22
C SER A 73 -9.31 4.23 12.34
N LEU A 74 -8.33 4.84 13.01
CA LEU A 74 -7.67 4.26 14.17
C LEU A 74 -8.64 4.24 15.36
N ASP A 75 -9.35 3.13 15.52
CA ASP A 75 -10.13 2.83 16.71
C ASP A 75 -9.44 1.70 17.48
N LEU A 76 -8.70 2.08 18.51
CA LEU A 76 -7.90 1.16 19.32
C LEU A 76 -8.75 0.39 20.35
N SER A 77 -10.06 0.67 20.45
CA SER A 77 -10.94 0.02 21.43
C SER A 77 -11.44 -1.36 20.98
N LYS A 78 -11.14 -1.78 19.75
CA LYS A 78 -11.68 -3.01 19.16
C LYS A 78 -10.77 -4.21 19.44
N ALA A 79 -11.39 -5.29 19.93
CA ALA A 79 -10.81 -6.62 19.90
C ALA A 79 -11.13 -7.31 18.56
N SER A 80 -10.24 -8.20 18.11
CA SER A 80 -10.43 -9.02 16.91
C SER A 80 -9.84 -10.40 17.15
N ILE A 81 -10.50 -11.44 16.66
CA ILE A 81 -10.01 -12.82 16.80
C ILE A 81 -9.13 -13.14 15.59
N CYS A 82 -7.94 -13.69 15.84
CA CYS A 82 -7.10 -14.21 14.76
C CYS A 82 -7.73 -15.47 14.18
N TYR A 83 -8.00 -15.48 12.88
CA TYR A 83 -8.52 -16.66 12.19
C TYR A 83 -7.50 -17.82 12.06
N LEU A 84 -6.22 -17.58 12.38
CA LEU A 84 -5.17 -18.59 12.26
C LEU A 84 -4.83 -19.27 13.60
N CYS A 85 -4.54 -18.50 14.65
CA CYS A 85 -4.23 -19.05 15.98
C CYS A 85 -5.43 -19.11 16.93
N GLY A 86 -6.51 -18.37 16.64
CA GLY A 86 -7.68 -18.28 17.52
C GLY A 86 -7.54 -17.26 18.66
N ASP A 87 -6.41 -16.58 18.79
CA ASP A 87 -6.18 -15.61 19.87
C ASP A 87 -7.06 -14.36 19.71
N GLU A 88 -7.56 -13.88 20.84
CA GLU A 88 -8.19 -12.56 20.93
C GLU A 88 -7.12 -11.48 21.01
N ILE A 89 -7.19 -10.53 20.08
CA ILE A 89 -6.18 -9.49 19.91
C ILE A 89 -6.82 -8.13 20.15
N ILE A 90 -6.31 -7.42 21.15
CA ILE A 90 -6.69 -6.05 21.45
C ILE A 90 -5.89 -5.12 20.54
N THR A 91 -6.57 -4.25 19.81
CA THR A 91 -5.92 -3.31 18.87
C THR A 91 -5.01 -2.34 19.63
N SER A 92 -3.70 -2.36 19.34
CA SER A 92 -2.72 -1.43 19.90
C SER A 92 -1.87 -0.79 18.78
N PRO A 93 -1.22 0.36 19.02
CA PRO A 93 -0.41 1.03 18.01
C PRO A 93 0.74 0.16 17.45
N GLU A 94 1.26 -0.77 18.24
CA GLU A 94 2.39 -1.63 17.86
C GLU A 94 2.02 -2.70 16.83
N ILE A 95 0.74 -3.05 16.76
CA ILE A 95 0.22 -4.07 15.84
C ILE A 95 -0.57 -3.48 14.68
N VAL A 96 -0.58 -2.14 14.56
CA VAL A 96 -1.32 -1.42 13.53
C VAL A 96 -0.37 -0.78 12.53
N PHE A 97 -0.56 -1.12 11.26
CA PHE A 97 0.34 -0.71 10.18
C PHE A 97 -0.40 0.11 9.13
N PRO A 98 0.14 1.27 8.71
CA PRO A 98 -0.45 2.04 7.63
C PRO A 98 -0.24 1.33 6.29
N ALA A 99 -1.33 1.20 5.52
CA ALA A 99 -1.31 0.77 4.14
C ALA A 99 -2.09 1.77 3.28
N PHE A 100 -1.73 1.85 2.00
CA PHE A 100 -2.29 2.82 1.08
C PHE A 100 -2.91 2.11 -0.11
N LYS A 101 -4.08 2.58 -0.53
CA LYS A 101 -4.78 2.16 -1.75
C LYS A 101 -4.84 3.33 -2.72
N ILE A 102 -4.74 3.06 -4.02
CA ILE A 102 -5.02 4.09 -5.03
C ILE A 102 -6.50 4.45 -4.96
N ASN A 103 -6.82 5.74 -4.86
CA ASN A 103 -8.19 6.20 -4.92
C ASN A 103 -8.82 5.81 -6.28
N PRO A 104 -10.02 5.19 -6.32
CA PRO A 104 -10.62 4.73 -7.58
C PRO A 104 -10.84 5.83 -8.61
N GLN A 105 -11.26 7.02 -8.18
CA GLN A 105 -11.45 8.19 -9.05
C GLN A 105 -10.10 8.64 -9.64
N TYR A 106 -9.05 8.70 -8.82
CA TYR A 106 -7.70 9.00 -9.30
C TYR A 106 -7.18 7.94 -10.28
N LYS A 107 -7.43 6.66 -9.99
CA LYS A 107 -7.08 5.54 -10.88
C LYS A 107 -7.70 5.67 -12.27
N ALA A 108 -8.98 6.07 -12.32
CA ALA A 108 -9.69 6.32 -13.58
C ALA A 108 -9.08 7.49 -14.35
N TYR A 109 -8.81 8.60 -13.67
CA TYR A 109 -8.17 9.79 -14.25
C TYR A 109 -6.81 9.47 -14.88
N ILE A 110 -5.94 8.72 -14.19
CA ILE A 110 -4.63 8.34 -14.72
C ILE A 110 -4.77 7.40 -15.93
N LYS A 111 -5.70 6.45 -15.90
CA LYS A 111 -5.96 5.55 -17.04
C LYS A 111 -6.44 6.30 -18.28
N GLU A 112 -7.30 7.29 -18.12
CA GLU A 112 -7.77 8.14 -19.23
C GLU A 112 -6.65 9.00 -19.79
N SER A 113 -5.84 9.59 -18.91
CA SER A 113 -4.70 10.42 -19.29
C SER A 113 -3.64 9.62 -20.06
N ALA A 114 -3.42 8.36 -19.68
CA ALA A 114 -2.51 7.47 -20.39
C ALA A 114 -3.00 7.09 -21.80
N LYS A 115 -4.33 6.92 -21.99
CA LYS A 115 -4.92 6.64 -23.31
C LYS A 115 -4.76 7.81 -24.28
N LYS A 116 -4.88 9.05 -23.80
CA LYS A 116 -4.74 10.27 -24.61
C LYS A 116 -3.31 10.49 -25.12
N LYS A 117 -2.29 9.96 -24.42
CA LYS A 117 -0.88 10.12 -24.80
C LYS A 117 -0.39 9.13 -25.87
N HIS A 118 -1.06 7.98 -26.04
CA HIS A 118 -0.67 6.96 -27.02
C HIS A 118 -1.89 6.36 -27.74
N PRO A 119 -2.36 6.96 -28.85
CA PRO A 119 -3.27 6.28 -29.76
C PRO A 119 -2.49 5.21 -30.55
N GLY A 120 -2.29 4.02 -30.00
CA GLY A 120 -2.01 2.82 -30.82
C GLY A 120 -0.70 2.04 -30.63
N GLU A 121 0.04 2.14 -29.53
CA GLU A 121 1.26 1.32 -29.33
C GLU A 121 1.05 0.18 -28.30
N PRO A 122 1.45 -1.09 -28.60
CA PRO A 122 1.28 -2.22 -27.69
C PRO A 122 2.13 -2.06 -26.43
N LYS A 123 1.49 -2.20 -25.27
CA LYS A 123 2.13 -2.03 -23.96
C LYS A 123 3.18 -3.12 -23.73
N LYS A 124 4.47 -2.73 -23.70
CA LYS A 124 5.51 -3.54 -23.05
C LYS A 124 5.21 -3.57 -21.56
N ILE A 125 4.83 -4.74 -21.06
CA ILE A 125 4.59 -4.99 -19.64
C ILE A 125 5.97 -4.97 -18.98
N PHE A 126 6.35 -3.84 -18.36
CA PHE A 126 7.56 -3.78 -17.54
C PHE A 126 7.37 -4.72 -16.35
N GLY A 127 8.33 -5.64 -16.21
CA GLY A 127 8.20 -6.86 -15.44
C GLY A 127 8.29 -6.70 -13.93
N ALA A 128 7.82 -7.77 -13.29
CA ALA A 128 8.20 -8.26 -11.97
C ALA A 128 7.66 -7.53 -10.72
N TYR A 129 6.33 -7.48 -10.57
CA TYR A 129 5.73 -7.62 -9.24
C TYR A 129 5.55 -9.11 -8.90
N SER A 130 6.65 -9.86 -8.78
CA SER A 130 6.62 -11.23 -8.25
C SER A 130 6.67 -11.18 -6.72
N ARG A 131 5.50 -11.20 -6.09
CA ARG A 131 5.41 -11.51 -4.66
C ARG A 131 5.61 -13.02 -4.52
N ASN A 132 6.71 -13.41 -3.87
CA ASN A 132 6.89 -14.73 -3.29
C ASN A 132 5.69 -15.07 -2.39
N ARG A 133 4.69 -15.79 -2.92
CA ARG A 133 3.83 -16.64 -2.09
C ARG A 133 4.65 -17.89 -1.79
N LYS A 134 5.36 -17.90 -0.66
CA LYS A 134 5.66 -19.18 -0.01
C LYS A 134 4.33 -19.71 0.52
N LEU A 135 3.69 -20.55 -0.28
CA LEU A 135 2.68 -21.49 0.18
C LEU A 135 3.39 -22.40 1.18
N TYR A 136 3.06 -22.28 2.47
CA TYR A 136 3.37 -23.32 3.42
C TYR A 136 2.49 -24.53 3.06
N HIS A 137 3.03 -25.44 2.27
CA HIS A 137 2.57 -26.82 2.23
C HIS A 137 3.14 -27.49 3.48
N CYS A 138 2.31 -27.66 4.52
CA CYS A 138 2.60 -28.69 5.51
C CYS A 138 2.00 -29.99 4.97
N HIS A 139 2.87 -30.87 4.53
CA HIS A 139 2.56 -32.25 4.16
C HIS A 139 2.23 -33.06 5.41
N SER A 140 1.16 -33.84 5.29
CA SER A 140 0.90 -35.15 5.91
C SER A 140 0.78 -35.26 7.43
#